data_AF-A0AAX2TLS5-F1
#
_entry.id   AF-A0AAX2TLS5-F1
#
_cell.length_a   1.000
_cell.length_b   1.000
_cell.length_c   1.000
_cell.angle_alpha   90.00
_cell.angle_beta   90.00
_cell.angle_gamma   90.00
#
_symmetry.space_group_name_H-M   'P 1'
#
loop_
_entity.id
_entity.type
_entity.pdbx_description
1 polymer ?
#
loop_
_entity_poly.entity_id
_entity_poly.type
_entity_poly.pdbx_seq_one_letter_code
_entity_poly.pdbx_strand_id
1 'polypeptide(L)'
;PFATRAEFVEAIEEGGVAAMEVLARDLKALGLYAARSLSYEGVEYELVEHQLTAEQVRIYDAYAGAFSIIHNNLEAAMRAANITGETGTLNGQAKSAARSAFESAKQRFFGHLLTSMKTPSLIRSIERDL
;
A
#
# COMPACT_ATOMS: atom_id res chain seq x y z
N PRO A 1 3.71 25.85 -16.15
CA PRO A 1 2.44 26.59 -16.12
C PRO A 1 1.44 25.99 -17.10
N PHE A 2 0.23 25.68 -16.65
CA PHE A 2 -0.82 25.07 -17.51
C PHE A 2 -1.40 26.13 -18.44
N ALA A 3 -1.69 25.75 -19.69
CA ALA A 3 -2.16 26.68 -20.71
C ALA A 3 -3.66 26.99 -20.55
N THR A 4 -4.45 26.03 -20.05
CA THR A 4 -5.89 26.18 -19.84
C THR A 4 -6.37 25.60 -18.51
N ARG A 5 -7.54 26.07 -18.03
CA ARG A 5 -8.16 25.58 -16.78
C ARG A 5 -8.53 24.09 -16.85
N ALA A 6 -8.94 23.60 -18.01
CA ALA A 6 -9.35 22.21 -18.18
C ALA A 6 -8.16 21.25 -18.01
N GLU A 7 -7.03 21.55 -18.66
CA GLU A 7 -5.78 20.79 -18.51
C GLU A 7 -5.25 20.79 -17.07
N PHE A 8 -5.44 21.89 -16.34
CA PHE A 8 -5.09 21.95 -14.92
C PHE A 8 -5.96 21.01 -14.07
N VAL A 9 -7.28 21.01 -14.28
CA VAL A 9 -8.20 20.15 -13.51
C VAL A 9 -7.95 18.68 -13.80
N GLU A 10 -7.75 18.33 -15.07
CA GLU A 10 -7.47 16.95 -15.49
C GLU A 10 -6.15 16.43 -14.89
N ALA A 11 -5.07 17.25 -14.92
CA ALA A 11 -3.79 16.88 -14.32
C ALA A 11 -3.86 16.73 -12.78
N ILE A 12 -4.73 17.50 -12.11
CA ILE A 12 -4.95 17.40 -10.67
C ILE A 12 -5.81 16.17 -10.32
N GLU A 13 -6.82 15.85 -11.12
CA GLU A 13 -7.63 14.64 -10.96
C GLU A 13 -6.82 13.36 -11.23
N GLU A 14 -5.95 13.37 -12.25
CA GLU A 14 -5.01 12.27 -12.52
C GLU A 14 -3.95 12.13 -11.42
N GLY A 15 -3.46 13.25 -10.88
CA GLY A 15 -2.47 13.26 -9.81
C GLY A 15 -3.01 12.89 -8.43
N GLY A 16 -4.34 12.80 -8.28
CA GLY A 16 -5.02 12.35 -7.08
C GLY A 16 -4.70 13.17 -5.82
N VAL A 17 -4.83 12.53 -4.65
CA VAL A 17 -4.66 13.20 -3.34
C VAL A 17 -3.27 13.82 -3.18
N ALA A 18 -2.22 13.18 -3.70
CA ALA A 18 -0.86 13.69 -3.59
C ALA A 18 -0.65 15.00 -4.41
N ALA A 19 -1.21 15.10 -5.62
CA ALA A 19 -1.15 16.34 -6.39
C ALA A 19 -1.98 17.46 -5.74
N MET A 20 -3.12 17.10 -5.13
CA MET A 20 -3.93 18.02 -4.34
C MET A 20 -3.22 18.52 -3.07
N GLU A 21 -2.45 17.66 -2.39
CA GLU A 21 -1.63 18.05 -1.23
C GLU A 21 -0.52 19.02 -1.62
N VAL A 22 0.18 18.76 -2.74
CA VAL A 22 1.22 19.67 -3.26
C VAL A 22 0.61 21.03 -3.62
N LEU A 23 -0.54 21.04 -4.30
CA LEU A 23 -1.24 22.28 -4.65
C LEU A 23 -1.69 23.04 -3.40
N ALA A 24 -2.29 22.36 -2.42
CA ALA A 24 -2.74 22.98 -1.18
C ALA A 24 -1.57 23.57 -0.38
N ARG A 25 -0.42 22.88 -0.34
CA ARG A 25 0.82 23.35 0.27
C ARG A 25 1.33 24.62 -0.42
N ASP A 26 1.40 24.61 -1.74
CA ASP A 26 1.95 25.74 -2.50
C ASP A 26 1.02 26.97 -2.43
N LEU A 27 -0.30 26.77 -2.47
CA LEU A 27 -1.28 27.85 -2.26
C LEU A 27 -1.21 28.42 -0.83
N LYS A 28 -0.92 27.59 0.18
CA LYS A 28 -0.74 28.02 1.57
C LYS A 28 0.54 28.85 1.74
N ALA A 29 1.64 28.44 1.12
CA ALA A 29 2.92 29.17 1.15
C ALA A 29 2.82 30.54 0.45
N LEU A 30 2.03 30.64 -0.63
CA LEU A 30 1.80 31.90 -1.35
C LEU A 30 0.73 32.79 -0.71
N GLY A 31 0.12 32.37 0.41
CA GLY A 31 -0.95 33.12 1.09
C GLY A 31 -2.29 33.14 0.34
N LEU A 32 -2.42 32.37 -0.74
CA LEU A 32 -3.62 32.24 -1.57
C LEU A 32 -4.62 31.21 -1.01
N TYR A 33 -4.17 30.36 -0.09
CA TYR A 33 -4.99 29.46 0.70
C TYR A 33 -4.85 29.76 2.19
N ALA A 34 -5.88 30.40 2.76
CA ALA A 34 -5.93 30.76 4.16
C ALA A 34 -6.39 29.58 5.04
N ALA A 35 -5.56 28.54 5.20
CA ALA A 35 -5.75 27.57 6.28
C ALA A 35 -5.22 28.19 7.58
N ARG A 36 -6.08 28.68 8.46
CA ARG A 36 -5.68 29.53 9.61
C ARG A 36 -4.77 28.84 10.65
N SER A 37 -4.53 27.53 10.56
CA SER A 37 -4.03 26.73 11.69
C SER A 37 -2.78 25.85 11.49
N LEU A 38 -2.11 25.81 10.34
CA LEU A 38 -0.87 25.01 10.20
C LEU A 38 0.22 25.78 9.46
N SER A 39 1.24 26.24 10.21
CA SER A 39 2.56 26.59 9.68
C SER A 39 3.44 25.34 9.81
N TYR A 40 4.23 25.02 8.78
CA TYR A 40 5.24 23.94 8.82
C TYR A 40 6.60 24.43 9.36
N GLU A 41 6.68 25.70 9.75
CA GLU A 41 7.87 26.27 10.38
C GLU A 41 8.16 25.52 11.69
N GLY A 42 9.31 24.85 11.76
CA GLY A 42 9.71 24.04 12.91
C GLY A 42 9.26 22.57 12.89
N VAL A 43 8.68 22.07 11.79
CA VAL A 43 8.36 20.64 11.66
C VAL A 43 9.63 19.84 11.33
N GLU A 44 9.99 18.91 12.23
CA GLU A 44 11.08 17.97 12.06
C GLU A 44 10.56 16.57 11.71
N TYR A 45 11.38 15.77 11.01
CA TYR A 45 11.05 14.40 10.64
C TYR A 45 12.01 13.43 11.33
N GLU A 46 11.46 12.40 11.96
CA GLU A 46 12.22 11.31 12.56
C GLU A 46 11.83 9.98 11.90
N LEU A 47 12.83 9.13 11.62
CA LEU A 47 12.58 7.74 11.22
C LEU A 47 12.45 6.88 12.48
N VAL A 48 11.23 6.40 12.73
CA VAL A 48 10.96 5.47 13.84
C VAL A 48 11.10 4.04 13.34
N GLU A 49 12.14 3.35 13.80
CA GLU A 49 12.34 1.93 13.51
C GLU A 49 11.59 1.06 14.52
N HIS A 50 10.83 0.08 14.02
CA HIS A 50 10.26 -0.97 14.86
C HIS A 50 11.02 -2.27 14.64
N GLN A 51 11.80 -2.67 15.64
CA GLN A 51 12.39 -4.00 15.63
C GLN A 51 11.34 -5.05 15.96
N LEU A 52 11.20 -6.01 15.04
CA LEU A 52 10.28 -7.12 15.23
C LEU A 52 10.73 -7.98 16.41
N THR A 53 9.79 -8.28 17.30
CA THR A 53 10.03 -9.23 18.38
C THR A 53 10.16 -10.64 17.83
N ALA A 54 10.80 -11.53 18.58
CA ALA A 54 10.88 -12.95 18.21
C ALA A 54 9.49 -13.58 17.97
N GLU A 55 8.45 -13.09 18.67
CA GLU A 55 7.08 -13.54 18.44
C GLU A 55 6.51 -13.03 17.11
N GLN A 56 6.71 -11.76 16.79
CA GLN A 56 6.28 -11.19 15.51
C GLN A 56 6.97 -11.87 14.32
N VAL A 57 8.26 -12.18 14.44
CA VAL A 57 9.00 -12.98 13.45
C VAL A 57 8.35 -14.36 13.29
N ARG A 58 8.09 -15.09 14.39
CA ARG A 58 7.40 -16.40 14.32
C ARG A 58 6.03 -16.30 13.64
N ILE A 59 5.25 -15.27 13.92
CA ILE A 59 3.94 -15.05 13.29
C ILE A 59 4.10 -14.81 11.78
N TYR A 60 5.05 -13.95 11.39
CA TYR A 60 5.36 -13.70 9.99
C TYR A 60 5.73 -14.99 9.27
N ASP A 61 6.64 -15.78 9.84
CA ASP A 61 7.13 -17.04 9.27
C ASP A 61 6.01 -18.08 9.15
N ALA A 62 5.10 -18.16 10.14
CA ALA A 62 3.95 -19.04 10.09
C ALA A 62 3.03 -18.72 8.89
N TYR A 63 2.75 -17.43 8.66
CA TYR A 63 1.99 -17.01 7.48
C TYR A 63 2.75 -17.20 6.17
N ALA A 64 4.07 -16.96 6.15
CA ALA A 64 4.91 -17.25 4.98
C ALA A 64 4.85 -18.74 4.62
N GLY A 65 4.92 -19.63 5.61
CA GLY A 65 4.71 -21.06 5.45
C GLY A 65 3.33 -21.39 4.86
N ALA A 66 2.26 -20.78 5.39
CA ALA A 66 0.91 -20.99 4.88
C ALA A 66 0.77 -20.53 3.41
N PHE A 67 1.29 -19.36 3.05
CA PHE A 67 1.27 -18.87 1.67
C PHE A 67 2.12 -19.74 0.73
N SER A 68 3.23 -20.32 1.21
CA SER A 68 4.02 -21.29 0.45
C SER A 68 3.20 -22.53 0.12
N ILE A 69 2.45 -23.07 1.08
CA ILE A 69 1.54 -24.21 0.85
C ILE A 69 0.49 -23.86 -0.21
N ILE A 70 -0.14 -22.69 -0.10
CA ILE A 70 -1.16 -22.25 -1.08
C ILE A 70 -0.53 -22.10 -2.46
N HIS A 71 0.65 -21.47 -2.56
CA HIS A 71 1.36 -21.26 -3.81
C HIS A 71 1.68 -22.59 -4.51
N ASN A 72 2.18 -23.58 -3.75
CA ASN A 72 2.48 -24.92 -4.28
C ASN A 72 1.24 -25.64 -4.83
N ASN A 73 0.06 -25.33 -4.29
CA ASN A 73 -1.21 -25.93 -4.71
C ASN A 73 -1.99 -25.07 -5.72
N LEU A 74 -1.51 -23.88 -6.08
CA LEU A 74 -2.24 -22.93 -6.92
C LEU A 74 -2.56 -23.49 -8.31
N GLU A 75 -1.60 -24.20 -8.93
CA GLU A 75 -1.85 -24.86 -10.23
C GLU A 75 -2.87 -26.01 -10.13
N ALA A 76 -2.87 -26.75 -9.02
CA ALA A 76 -3.87 -27.79 -8.79
C ALA A 76 -5.28 -27.19 -8.61
N ALA A 77 -5.38 -26.08 -7.87
CA ALA A 77 -6.63 -25.34 -7.70
C ALA A 77 -7.14 -24.76 -9.04
N MET A 78 -6.25 -24.21 -9.89
CA MET A 78 -6.62 -23.74 -11.22
C MET A 78 -7.08 -24.86 -12.15
N ARG A 79 -6.51 -26.07 -12.02
CA ARG A 79 -7.00 -27.26 -12.73
C ARG A 79 -8.41 -27.66 -12.26
N ALA A 80 -8.62 -27.74 -10.95
CA ALA A 80 -9.94 -28.05 -10.39
C ALA A 80 -11.02 -27.01 -10.77
N ALA A 81 -10.63 -25.75 -10.98
CA ALA A 81 -11.51 -24.68 -11.43
C ALA A 81 -11.72 -24.63 -12.97
N ASN A 82 -11.24 -25.62 -13.74
CA ASN A 82 -11.28 -25.66 -15.20
C ASN A 82 -10.62 -24.44 -15.90
N ILE A 83 -9.68 -23.77 -15.23
CA ILE A 83 -8.87 -22.67 -15.82
C ILE A 83 -7.72 -23.26 -16.65
N THR A 84 -7.17 -24.37 -16.18
CA THR A 84 -6.11 -25.16 -16.83
C THR A 84 -6.57 -26.61 -16.98
N GLY A 85 -6.23 -27.26 -18.09
CA GLY A 85 -6.56 -28.66 -18.38
C GLY A 85 -5.30 -29.52 -18.52
N GLU A 86 -5.48 -30.80 -18.84
CA GLU A 86 -4.37 -31.77 -18.97
C GLU A 86 -3.38 -31.42 -20.08
N THR A 87 -3.85 -30.80 -21.17
CA THR A 87 -3.05 -30.49 -22.36
C THR A 87 -2.64 -29.02 -22.48
N GLY A 88 -3.04 -28.15 -21.55
CA GLY A 88 -2.71 -26.73 -21.61
C GLY A 88 -3.65 -25.81 -20.83
N THR A 89 -3.50 -24.50 -21.02
CA THR A 89 -4.39 -23.52 -20.38
C THR A 89 -5.68 -23.40 -21.18
N LEU A 90 -6.83 -23.63 -20.54
CA LEU A 90 -8.16 -23.53 -21.19
C LEU A 90 -8.59 -22.07 -21.37
N ASN A 91 -8.13 -21.20 -20.48
CA ASN A 91 -8.29 -19.75 -20.59
C ASN A 91 -7.06 -19.00 -20.05
N GLY A 92 -6.23 -18.47 -20.95
CA GLY A 92 -4.99 -17.76 -20.61
C GLY A 92 -5.20 -16.51 -19.76
N GLN A 93 -6.28 -15.77 -20.02
CA GLN A 93 -6.64 -14.58 -19.26
C GLN A 93 -7.07 -14.95 -17.84
N ALA A 94 -7.88 -15.99 -17.68
CA ALA A 94 -8.30 -16.48 -16.36
C ALA A 94 -7.10 -17.00 -15.54
N LYS A 95 -6.14 -17.68 -16.17
CA LYS A 95 -4.89 -18.10 -15.50
C LYS A 95 -4.07 -16.91 -15.01
N SER A 96 -3.90 -15.90 -15.87
CA SER A 96 -3.20 -14.66 -15.50
C SER A 96 -3.91 -13.93 -14.37
N ALA A 97 -5.23 -13.76 -14.46
CA ALA A 97 -6.04 -13.11 -13.43
C ALA A 97 -5.96 -13.83 -12.08
N ALA A 98 -6.03 -15.17 -12.07
CA ALA A 98 -5.92 -15.96 -10.84
C ALA A 98 -4.56 -15.77 -10.15
N ARG A 99 -3.46 -15.80 -10.92
CA ARG A 99 -2.10 -15.56 -10.40
C ARG A 99 -1.95 -14.14 -9.86
N SER A 100 -2.40 -13.15 -10.61
CA SER A 100 -2.36 -11.75 -10.20
C SER A 100 -3.17 -11.51 -8.91
N ALA A 101 -4.38 -12.06 -8.83
CA ALA A 101 -5.21 -11.96 -7.64
C ALA A 101 -4.55 -12.57 -6.40
N PHE A 102 -3.98 -13.78 -6.54
CA PHE A 102 -3.27 -14.45 -5.44
C PHE A 102 -2.07 -13.63 -4.96
N GLU A 103 -1.20 -13.19 -5.87
CA GLU A 103 0.00 -12.43 -5.51
C GLU A 103 -0.35 -11.07 -4.91
N SER A 104 -1.37 -10.39 -5.43
CA SER A 104 -1.86 -9.12 -4.87
C SER A 104 -2.46 -9.29 -3.48
N ALA A 105 -3.20 -10.38 -3.23
CA ALA A 105 -3.72 -10.71 -1.91
C ALA A 105 -2.59 -10.99 -0.91
N LYS A 106 -1.57 -11.75 -1.33
CA LYS A 106 -0.38 -12.03 -0.51
C LYS A 106 0.35 -10.75 -0.11
N GLN A 107 0.64 -9.87 -1.07
CA GLN A 107 1.33 -8.60 -0.80
C GLN A 107 0.54 -7.71 0.18
N ARG A 108 -0.77 -7.53 -0.06
CA ARG A 108 -1.63 -6.75 0.85
C ARG A 108 -1.67 -7.35 2.25
N PHE A 109 -1.79 -8.66 2.35
CA PHE A 109 -1.81 -9.36 3.64
C PHE A 109 -0.54 -9.04 4.45
N PHE A 110 0.65 -9.22 3.88
CA PHE A 110 1.90 -8.94 4.58
C PHE A 110 2.10 -7.45 4.86
N GLY A 111 1.64 -6.57 3.96
CA GLY A 111 1.62 -5.13 4.21
C GLY A 111 0.81 -4.77 5.45
N HIS A 112 -0.39 -5.33 5.59
CA HIS A 112 -1.24 -5.12 6.76
C HIS A 112 -0.66 -5.74 8.03
N LEU A 113 -0.09 -6.95 7.94
CA LEU A 113 0.52 -7.64 9.07
C LEU A 113 1.70 -6.83 9.65
N LEU A 114 2.62 -6.38 8.80
CA LEU A 114 3.77 -5.58 9.26
C LEU A 114 3.33 -4.21 9.75
N THR A 115 2.30 -3.62 9.14
CA THR A 115 1.74 -2.35 9.59
C THR A 115 1.16 -2.48 11.00
N SER A 116 0.34 -3.50 11.26
CA SER A 116 -0.23 -3.70 12.60
C SER A 116 0.84 -3.98 13.65
N MET A 117 1.91 -4.71 13.29
CA MET A 117 3.04 -4.97 14.18
C MET A 117 3.77 -3.68 14.61
N LYS A 118 3.99 -2.74 13.68
CA LYS A 118 4.71 -1.48 13.97
C LYS A 118 3.84 -0.37 14.56
N THR A 119 2.52 -0.41 14.40
CA THR A 119 1.60 0.63 14.90
C THR A 119 1.82 0.97 16.39
N PRO A 120 1.99 0.01 17.32
CA PRO A 120 2.24 0.34 18.72
C PRO A 120 3.54 1.14 18.95
N SER A 121 4.58 0.94 18.14
CA SER A 121 5.83 1.69 18.25
C SER A 121 5.65 3.13 17.80
N LEU A 122 4.86 3.35 16.74
CA LEU A 122 4.50 4.69 16.30
C LEU A 122 3.67 5.43 17.36
N ILE A 123 2.66 4.77 17.94
CA ILE A 123 1.83 5.37 19.00
C ILE A 123 2.69 5.81 20.19
N ARG A 124 3.58 4.94 20.68
CA ARG A 124 4.49 5.28 21.79
C ARG A 124 5.44 6.43 21.47
N SER A 125 5.89 6.55 20.21
CA SER A 125 6.71 7.68 19.79
C SER A 125 5.92 8.97 19.88
N ILE A 126 4.71 8.99 19.31
CA ILE A 126 3.82 10.16 19.37
C ILE A 126 3.51 10.55 20.82
N GLU A 127 3.20 9.58 21.68
CA GLU A 127 2.90 9.83 23.11
C GLU A 127 4.08 10.40 23.89
N ARG A 128 5.32 10.06 23.51
CA ARG A 128 6.53 10.60 24.14
C ARG A 128 6.81 12.05 23.73
N ASP A 129 6.40 12.42 22.52
CA ASP A 129 6.66 13.73 21.94
C ASP A 129 5.59 14.78 22.34
N LEU A 130 4.51 14.35 23.03
CA LEU A 130 3.44 15.18 23.61
C LEU A 130 3.75 15.60 25.06
#